data_AF-A0AA35KUV3-F1
#
_entry.id   AF-A0AA35KUV3-F1
#
_cell.length_a   1.000
_cell.length_b   1.000
_cell.length_c   1.000
_cell.angle_alpha   90.00
_cell.angle_beta   90.00
_cell.angle_gamma   90.00
#
_symmetry.space_group_name_H-M   'P 1'
#
loop_
_entity.id
_entity.type
_entity.pdbx_description
1 polymer ?
#
loop_
_entity_poly.entity_id
_entity_poly.type
_entity_poly.pdbx_seq_one_letter_code
_entity_poly.pdbx_strand_id
1 'polypeptide(L)' 'MNTVLTRANSLFAFSLSVMAALTFGCFITTAFKERTVPVSIAVSRVMLKNVEDFTGPGERSDLGIITFDITADILHKNL' A
#
# COMPACT_ATOMS: atom_id res chain seq x y z
N MET A 1 0.03 -50.16 -25.14
CA MET A 1 -1.14 -49.50 -24.52
C MET A 1 -0.70 -49.01 -23.14
N ASN A 2 -0.29 -47.75 -23.05
CA ASN A 2 0.60 -47.26 -21.99
C ASN A 2 -0.20 -46.77 -20.78
N THR A 3 -0.95 -47.69 -20.16
CA THR A 3 -1.92 -47.43 -19.08
C THR A 3 -1.35 -46.58 -17.94
N VAL A 4 -0.08 -46.78 -17.60
CA VAL A 4 0.60 -46.02 -16.53
C VAL A 4 0.84 -44.55 -16.95
N LEU A 5 1.26 -44.28 -18.19
CA LEU A 5 1.48 -42.91 -18.68
C LEU A 5 0.17 -42.12 -18.72
N THR A 6 -0.93 -42.73 -19.18
CA THR A 6 -2.24 -42.06 -19.23
C THR A 6 -2.77 -41.77 -17.82
N ARG A 7 -2.62 -42.70 -16.88
CA ARG A 7 -3.04 -42.51 -15.47
C ARG A 7 -2.20 -41.45 -14.76
N ALA A 8 -0.90 -41.38 -15.03
CA ALA A 8 -0.04 -40.33 -14.51
C ALA A 8 -0.46 -38.95 -15.05
N ASN A 9 -0.69 -38.82 -16.36
CA ASN A 9 -1.12 -37.57 -16.97
C ASN A 9 -2.43 -37.04 -16.37
N SER A 10 -3.41 -37.91 -16.09
CA SER A 10 -4.66 -37.49 -15.45
C SER A 10 -4.47 -37.02 -14.00
N LEU A 11 -3.54 -37.62 -13.25
CA LEU A 11 -3.23 -37.19 -11.88
C LEU A 11 -2.53 -35.83 -11.86
N PHE A 12 -1.58 -35.61 -12.79
CA PHE A 12 -0.92 -34.32 -12.95
C PHE A 12 -1.90 -33.24 -13.41
N ALA A 13 -2.74 -33.54 -14.40
CA ALA A 13 -3.76 -32.60 -14.87
C ALA A 13 -4.75 -32.22 -13.75
N PHE A 14 -5.15 -33.18 -12.91
CA PHE A 14 -6.00 -32.91 -11.75
C PHE A 14 -5.29 -32.05 -10.70
N SER A 15 -4.02 -32.34 -10.40
CA SER A 15 -3.25 -31.53 -9.45
C SER A 15 -3.05 -30.09 -9.94
N LEU A 16 -2.75 -29.94 -11.24
CA LEU A 16 -2.62 -28.63 -11.89
C LEU A 16 -3.94 -27.86 -11.90
N SER A 17 -5.07 -28.53 -12.15
CA SER A 17 -6.38 -27.86 -12.15
C SER A 17 -6.78 -27.37 -10.75
N VAL A 18 -6.50 -28.15 -9.69
CA VAL A 18 -6.75 -27.74 -8.30
C VAL A 18 -5.87 -26.53 -7.94
N MET A 19 -4.59 -26.56 -8.29
CA MET A 19 -3.67 -25.43 -8.01
C MET A 19 -4.10 -24.17 -8.77
N ALA A 20 -4.51 -24.29 -10.04
CA ALA A 20 -5.02 -23.19 -10.83
C ALA A 20 -6.30 -22.60 -10.24
N ALA A 21 -7.25 -23.45 -9.81
CA ALA A 21 -8.50 -23.03 -9.19
C ALA A 21 -8.27 -22.28 -7.87
N LEU A 22 -7.37 -22.79 -7.01
CA LEU A 22 -7.00 -22.11 -5.77
C LEU A 22 -6.32 -20.76 -6.03
N THR A 23 -5.38 -20.71 -6.98
CA THR A 23 -4.68 -19.47 -7.34
C THR A 23 -5.67 -18.42 -7.85
N PHE A 24 -6.61 -18.83 -8.71
CA PHE A 24 -7.65 -17.96 -9.22
C PHE A 24 -8.63 -17.50 -8.13
N GLY A 25 -9.02 -18.39 -7.22
CA GLY A 25 -9.84 -18.03 -6.05
C GLY A 25 -9.16 -17.03 -5.11
N CYS A 26 -7.86 -17.22 -4.84
CA CYS A 26 -7.04 -16.26 -4.08
C CYS A 26 -6.94 -14.91 -4.81
N PHE A 27 -6.83 -14.92 -6.14
CA PHE A 27 -6.82 -13.70 -6.94
C PHE A 27 -8.15 -12.95 -6.84
N ILE A 28 -9.28 -13.62 -7.02
CA ILE A 28 -10.62 -13.01 -6.88
C ILE A 28 -10.79 -12.42 -5.49
N THR A 29 -10.55 -13.22 -4.44
CA THR A 29 -10.72 -12.75 -3.06
C THR A 29 -9.83 -11.56 -2.73
N THR A 30 -8.60 -11.52 -3.27
CA THR A 30 -7.70 -10.37 -3.10
C THR A 30 -8.17 -9.16 -3.91
N ALA A 31 -8.64 -9.35 -5.14
CA ALA A 31 -9.10 -8.28 -6.02
C ALA A 31 -10.31 -7.52 -5.44
N PHE A 32 -11.17 -8.20 -4.68
CA PHE A 32 -12.37 -7.62 -4.07
C PHE A 32 -12.22 -7.28 -2.58
N LYS A 33 -11.06 -7.51 -1.96
CA LYS A 33 -10.81 -7.15 -0.55
C LYS A 33 -10.29 -5.72 -0.47
N GLU A 34 -11.14 -4.79 -0.04
CA GLU A 34 -10.68 -3.43 0.31
C GLU A 34 -9.75 -3.48 1.53
N ARG A 35 -8.48 -3.14 1.32
CA ARG A 35 -7.46 -2.97 2.37
C ARG A 35 -7.26 -1.48 2.68
N THR A 36 -8.32 -0.81 3.08
CA THR A 36 -8.22 0.60 3.49
C THR A 36 -7.86 0.67 4.97
N VAL A 37 -6.77 1.36 5.27
CA VAL A 37 -6.32 1.65 6.64
C VAL A 37 -6.73 3.09 6.98
N PRO A 38 -7.33 3.35 8.15
CA PRO A 38 -7.64 4.71 8.55
C PRO A 38 -6.34 5.50 8.78
N VAL A 39 -6.14 6.58 8.02
CA VAL A 39 -5.02 7.51 8.16
C VAL A 39 -5.57 8.85 8.67
N SER A 40 -5.00 9.36 9.76
CA SER A 40 -5.35 10.67 10.33
C SER A 40 -4.25 11.68 10.00
N ILE A 41 -4.56 12.63 9.12
CA ILE A 41 -3.62 13.69 8.71
C ILE A 41 -3.96 14.95 9.51
N ALA A 42 -3.03 15.41 10.36
CA ALA A 42 -3.20 16.62 11.15
C ALA A 42 -2.17 17.68 10.71
N VAL A 43 -2.62 18.90 10.43
CA VAL A 43 -1.71 20.02 10.14
C VAL A 43 -1.40 20.71 11.46
N SER A 44 -0.23 20.42 12.04
CA SER A 44 0.07 20.86 13.41
C SER A 44 0.49 22.33 13.48
N ARG A 45 1.18 22.89 12.47
CA ARG A 45 1.65 24.28 12.52
C ARG A 45 1.81 24.90 11.14
N VAL A 46 0.93 25.85 10.82
CA VAL A 46 1.17 26.83 9.75
C VAL A 46 1.80 28.05 10.41
N MET A 47 3.09 28.29 10.17
CA MET A 47 3.82 29.39 10.79
C MET A 47 4.48 30.26 9.72
N LEU A 48 4.04 31.50 9.63
CA LEU A 48 4.70 32.55 8.86
C LEU A 48 5.77 33.17 9.75
N LYS A 49 7.04 33.01 9.38
CA LYS A 49 8.15 33.69 10.06
C LYS A 49 8.71 34.74 9.12
N ASN A 50 8.65 36.00 9.56
CA ASN A 50 9.45 37.06 8.96
C ASN A 50 10.91 36.84 9.39
N VAL A 51 11.69 36.19 8.53
CA VAL A 51 13.12 35.89 8.76
C VAL A 51 13.94 36.98 8.08
N GLU A 52 14.97 37.48 8.77
CA GLU A 52 15.93 38.39 8.16
C GLU A 52 16.80 37.61 7.19
N ASP A 53 16.81 38.03 5.93
CA ASP A 53 17.51 37.35 4.85
C ASP A 53 19.03 37.64 4.98
N PHE A 54 19.82 36.63 5.38
CA PHE A 54 21.28 36.77 5.53
C PHE A 54 22.03 36.67 4.18
N THR A 55 21.30 36.53 3.07
CA THR A 55 21.84 36.21 1.74
C THR A 55 22.02 37.41 0.80
N GLY A 56 21.68 38.63 1.21
CA GLY A 56 21.83 39.84 0.39
C GLY A 56 21.33 41.10 1.08
N PRO A 57 21.68 42.30 0.56
CA PRO A 57 21.50 43.56 1.28
C PRO A 57 20.01 43.95 1.39
N GLY A 58 19.43 43.71 2.57
CA GLY A 58 18.40 44.57 3.16
C GLY A 58 16.92 44.31 2.82
N GLU A 59 16.57 43.20 2.18
CA GLU A 59 15.17 42.91 1.85
C GLU A 59 14.58 41.85 2.82
N ARG A 60 13.54 42.24 3.57
CA ARG A 60 12.81 41.34 4.47
C ARG A 60 12.11 40.28 3.63
N SER A 61 12.37 39.00 3.93
CA SER A 61 11.79 37.86 3.21
C SER A 61 10.77 37.14 4.09
N ASP A 62 9.52 37.07 3.61
CA ASP A 62 8.42 36.40 4.30
C ASP A 62 8.49 34.88 4.06
N LEU A 63 9.13 34.14 4.97
CA LEU A 63 9.25 32.70 4.88
C LEU A 63 8.05 32.00 5.57
N GLY A 64 7.17 31.42 4.76
CA GLY A 64 6.11 30.53 5.24
C GLY A 64 6.59 29.09 5.39
N ILE A 65 6.47 28.51 6.59
CA ILE A 65 6.73 27.10 6.84
C ILE A 65 5.42 26.41 7.21
N ILE A 66 5.07 25.38 6.44
CA ILE A 66 3.91 24.52 6.70
C ILE A 66 4.44 23.14 7.12
N THR A 67 4.15 22.74 8.35
CA THR A 67 4.51 21.41 8.85
C THR A 67 3.27 20.52 8.93
N PHE A 68 3.28 19.45 8.15
CA PHE A 68 2.27 18.39 8.17
C PHE A 68 2.68 17.30 9.16
N ASP A 69 1.76 16.87 10.01
CA ASP A 69 1.93 15.74 10.92
C ASP A 69 1.01 14.61 10.49
N ILE A 70 1.60 13.53 9.95
CA ILE A 70 0.85 12.42 9.36
C ILE A 70 0.90 11.26 10.36
N THR A 71 -0.24 10.95 10.98
CA THR A 71 -0.38 9.79 11.86
C THR A 71 -1.16 8.69 11.14
N ALA A 72 -0.49 7.60 10.79
CA ALA A 72 -1.11 6.42 10.18
C ALA A 72 -1.09 5.25 11.17
N ASP A 73 -2.26 4.74 11.56
CA ASP A 73 -2.33 3.48 12.30
C ASP A 73 -2.26 2.31 11.33
N ILE A 74 -1.05 1.93 10.96
CA ILE A 74 -0.76 0.83 10.02
C ILE A 74 -1.10 -0.56 10.58
N LEU A 75 -1.55 -0.65 11.83
CA LEU A 75 -1.91 -1.92 12.45
C LEU A 75 -3.43 -2.12 12.39
N HIS A 76 -3.88 -2.86 11.38
CA HIS A 76 -5.27 -3.29 11.28
C HIS A 76 -5.62 -4.24 12.44
N LYS A 77 -6.12 -3.69 13.56
CA LYS A 77 -6.69 -4.47 14.67
C LYS A 77 -8.12 -4.89 14.33
N ASN A 78 -8.27 -6.09 13.78
CA ASN A 78 -9.55 -6.82 13.83
C ASN A 78 -9.66 -7.46 15.21
N LEU A 79 -10.42 -6.83 16.10
CA LEU A 79 -10.99 -7.45 17.32
C LEU A 79 -12.50 -7.39 17.19
#